data_AF-A0AAD5DS14-F1
#
_entry.id   AF-A0AAD5DS14-F1
#
_cell.length_a   1.000
_cell.length_b   1.000
_cell.length_c   1.000
_cell.angle_alpha   90.00
_cell.angle_beta   90.00
_cell.angle_gamma   90.00
#
_symmetry.space_group_name_H-M   'P 1'
#
loop_
_entity.id
_entity.type
_entity.pdbx_description
1 polymer ?
#
loop_
_entity_poly.entity_id
_entity_poly.type
_entity_poly.pdbx_seq_one_letter_code
_entity_poly.pdbx_strand_id
1 'polypeptide(L)'
;MLRAAPRAPRAPLATTRQRCVQRLARQAAVSVRADSSSKRDKGRRLDPSRLSTGRSLGSGSFGECYQGMLQDPDSLEDVPVVLKRVRARVAGAEEMHEAEHLINVLANKAASEAVAPFLGYALVETP
;
A
#
# COMPACT_ATOMS: atom_id res chain seq x y z
N MET A 1 74.34 -22.46 2.22
CA MET A 1 73.43 -21.83 1.23
C MET A 1 72.03 -22.38 1.45
N LEU A 2 71.15 -21.62 2.11
CA LEU A 2 69.71 -21.92 2.19
C LEU A 2 68.94 -20.71 1.66
N ARG A 3 68.14 -20.93 0.61
CA ARG A 3 67.30 -19.93 -0.07
C ARG A 3 66.13 -19.52 0.83
N ALA A 4 65.99 -18.22 1.09
CA ALA A 4 64.77 -17.66 1.66
C ALA A 4 63.69 -17.56 0.55
N ALA A 5 62.51 -18.12 0.81
CA ALA A 5 61.35 -18.01 -0.07
C ALA A 5 60.72 -16.60 0.04
N PRO A 6 60.22 -16.00 -1.07
CA PRO A 6 59.59 -14.69 -1.02
C PRO A 6 58.20 -14.77 -0.37
N ARG A 7 57.94 -13.87 0.58
CA ARG A 7 56.62 -13.67 1.21
C ARG A 7 55.63 -13.15 0.17
N ALA A 8 54.48 -13.83 0.06
CA ALA A 8 53.36 -13.40 -0.77
C ALA A 8 52.79 -12.04 -0.33
N PRO A 9 52.31 -11.20 -1.27
CA PRO A 9 51.67 -9.94 -0.93
C PRO A 9 50.30 -10.18 -0.27
N ARG A 10 50.06 -9.52 0.86
CA ARG A 10 48.75 -9.47 1.52
C ARG A 10 47.76 -8.76 0.61
N ALA A 11 46.67 -9.44 0.25
CA ALA A 11 45.56 -8.86 -0.51
C ALA A 11 44.92 -7.70 0.28
N PRO A 12 44.53 -6.60 -0.37
CA PRO A 12 43.78 -5.53 0.28
C PRO A 12 42.36 -6.01 0.62
N LEU A 13 41.92 -5.70 1.84
CA LEU A 13 40.55 -5.85 2.30
C LEU A 13 39.60 -5.11 1.35
N ALA A 14 38.85 -5.87 0.55
CA ALA A 14 37.80 -5.33 -0.29
C ALA A 14 36.71 -4.72 0.60
N THR A 15 36.55 -3.40 0.49
CA THR A 15 35.57 -2.60 1.21
C THR A 15 34.15 -3.00 0.82
N THR A 16 33.44 -3.60 1.76
CA THR A 16 32.00 -3.90 1.69
C THR A 16 31.15 -2.62 1.75
N ARG A 17 31.20 -1.78 0.71
CA ARG A 17 30.31 -0.61 0.57
C ARG A 17 30.21 -0.19 -0.90
N GLN A 18 29.67 -1.04 -1.78
CA GLN A 18 29.36 -0.62 -3.16
C GLN A 18 28.40 -1.56 -3.91
N ARG A 19 27.39 -2.12 -3.23
CA ARG A 19 26.31 -2.91 -3.88
C ARG A 19 24.91 -2.41 -3.55
N CYS A 20 24.73 -1.09 -3.42
CA CYS A 20 23.43 -0.50 -3.14
C CYS A 20 23.18 0.79 -3.94
N VAL A 21 23.54 0.87 -5.23
CA VAL A 21 23.14 2.02 -6.05
C VAL A 21 23.07 1.73 -7.57
N GLN A 22 22.55 0.60 -8.02
CA GLN A 22 22.31 0.40 -9.48
C GLN A 22 21.02 -0.37 -9.80
N ARG A 23 19.93 -0.01 -9.14
CA ARG A 23 18.55 -0.30 -9.61
C ARG A 23 17.68 0.96 -9.54
N LEU A 24 18.26 2.07 -9.99
CA LEU A 24 17.60 3.36 -10.21
C LEU A 24 17.65 3.64 -11.72
N ALA A 25 16.82 2.93 -12.49
CA ALA A 25 16.57 3.30 -13.87
C ALA A 25 15.18 2.77 -14.26
N ARG A 26 14.29 3.70 -14.61
CA ARG A 26 12.89 3.51 -15.03
C ARG A 26 11.84 3.43 -13.92
N GLN A 27 11.84 4.41 -13.02
CA GLN A 27 10.56 4.93 -12.56
C GLN A 27 10.09 5.92 -13.64
N ALA A 28 9.24 5.43 -14.54
CA ALA A 28 8.52 6.32 -15.45
C ALA A 28 7.76 7.32 -14.57
N ALA A 29 8.00 8.61 -14.76
CA ALA A 29 7.31 9.67 -14.03
C ALA A 29 5.80 9.59 -14.37
N VAL A 30 5.04 8.92 -13.50
CA VAL A 30 3.58 8.89 -13.59
C VAL A 30 3.09 10.29 -13.25
N SER A 31 2.72 11.04 -14.28
CA SER A 31 2.15 12.38 -14.12
C SER A 31 0.70 12.24 -13.67
N VAL A 32 0.47 12.34 -12.35
CA VAL A 32 -0.88 12.35 -11.79
C VAL A 32 -1.45 13.75 -11.94
N ARG A 33 -2.35 13.96 -12.92
CA ARG A 33 -3.16 15.18 -13.00
C ARG A 33 -4.33 15.06 -12.05
N ALA A 34 -4.36 15.89 -11.01
CA ALA A 34 -5.52 16.04 -10.15
C ALA A 34 -6.54 16.91 -10.89
N ASP A 35 -7.34 16.31 -11.77
CA ASP A 35 -8.49 17.01 -12.35
C ASP A 35 -9.57 17.18 -11.27
N SER A 36 -9.85 18.43 -10.95
CA SER A 36 -10.90 18.84 -10.04
C SER A 36 -12.27 18.70 -10.71
N SER A 37 -12.80 17.48 -10.89
CA SER A 37 -14.22 17.37 -11.28
C SER A 37 -14.89 16.04 -10.94
N SER A 38 -16.11 16.19 -10.40
CA SER A 38 -17.21 15.22 -10.38
C SER A 38 -17.15 14.07 -9.36
N LYS A 39 -18.29 13.85 -8.71
CA LYS A 39 -18.56 12.78 -7.71
C LYS A 39 -18.30 11.35 -8.22
N ARG A 40 -17.91 11.15 -9.48
CA ARG A 40 -17.65 9.84 -10.10
C ARG A 40 -16.23 9.34 -9.87
N ASP A 41 -15.29 10.20 -9.48
CA ASP A 41 -13.87 9.85 -9.29
C ASP A 41 -13.49 9.53 -7.84
N LYS A 42 -14.46 9.22 -6.97
CA LYS A 42 -14.24 8.85 -5.56
C LYS A 42 -14.39 7.35 -5.29
N GLY A 43 -14.19 6.50 -6.31
CA GLY A 43 -14.40 5.06 -6.18
C GLY A 43 -15.86 4.66 -5.88
N ARG A 44 -16.11 3.35 -5.73
CA ARG A 44 -17.45 2.79 -5.48
C ARG A 44 -17.82 2.95 -4.00
N ARG A 45 -18.98 3.55 -3.70
CA ARG A 45 -19.55 3.49 -2.35
C ARG A 45 -20.22 2.12 -2.13
N LEU A 46 -19.86 1.44 -1.06
CA LEU A 46 -20.39 0.16 -0.63
C LEU A 46 -21.46 0.37 0.44
N ASP A 47 -22.46 -0.51 0.46
CA ASP A 47 -23.44 -0.60 1.55
C ASP A 47 -22.78 -1.30 2.75
N PRO A 48 -22.69 -0.66 3.92
CA PRO A 48 -22.10 -1.27 5.12
C PRO A 48 -22.74 -2.59 5.54
N SER A 49 -24.04 -2.79 5.28
CA SER A 49 -24.76 -4.02 5.68
C SER A 49 -24.23 -5.29 5.00
N ARG A 50 -23.49 -5.11 3.90
CA ARG A 50 -22.91 -6.17 3.08
C ARG A 50 -21.47 -6.49 3.46
N LEU A 51 -20.91 -5.77 4.41
CA LEU A 51 -19.55 -5.94 4.89
C LEU A 51 -19.58 -6.64 6.24
N SER A 52 -18.83 -7.73 6.35
CA SER A 52 -18.53 -8.34 7.64
C SER A 52 -17.07 -8.10 8.01
N THR A 53 -16.84 -7.67 9.25
CA THR A 53 -15.48 -7.47 9.79
C THR A 53 -15.11 -8.66 10.66
N GLY A 54 -13.94 -9.23 10.40
CA GLY A 54 -13.34 -10.32 11.16
C GLY A 54 -12.18 -9.85 12.03
N ARG A 55 -11.12 -10.66 12.12
CA ARG A 55 -9.94 -10.37 12.96
C ARG A 55 -9.18 -9.13 12.48
N SER A 56 -8.54 -8.44 13.43
CA SER A 56 -7.54 -7.40 13.12
C SER A 56 -6.31 -8.03 12.44
N LEU A 57 -5.84 -7.37 11.38
CA LEU A 57 -4.62 -7.71 10.64
C LEU A 57 -3.43 -6.86 11.11
N GLY A 58 -3.70 -5.73 11.76
CA GLY A 58 -2.67 -4.82 12.25
C GLY A 58 -3.11 -3.37 12.27
N SER A 59 -2.33 -2.55 12.94
CA SER A 59 -2.58 -1.11 13.06
C SER A 59 -1.44 -0.29 12.49
N GLY A 60 -1.79 0.83 11.86
CA GLY A 60 -0.86 1.86 11.41
C GLY A 60 -1.11 3.17 12.15
N SER A 61 -0.40 4.23 11.74
CA SER A 61 -0.45 5.53 12.42
C SER A 61 -1.84 6.18 12.41
N PHE A 62 -2.64 5.94 11.36
CA PHE A 62 -3.93 6.63 11.15
C PHE A 62 -5.14 5.69 11.13
N GLY A 63 -4.94 4.38 11.32
CA GLY A 63 -6.01 3.41 11.13
C GLY A 63 -5.66 2.00 11.54
N GLU A 64 -6.64 1.11 11.44
CA GLU A 64 -6.50 -0.32 11.68
C GLU A 64 -7.08 -1.09 10.49
N CYS A 65 -6.40 -2.16 10.10
CA CYS A 65 -6.81 -3.05 9.03
C CYS A 65 -7.39 -4.34 9.62
N TYR A 66 -8.45 -4.84 9.00
CA TYR A 66 -9.16 -6.05 9.40
C TYR A 66 -9.35 -6.95 8.19
N GLN A 67 -9.37 -8.25 8.44
CA GLN A 67 -9.90 -9.20 7.48
C GLN A 67 -11.43 -9.04 7.44
N GLY A 68 -12.04 -9.17 6.27
CA GLY A 68 -13.49 -9.12 6.14
C GLY A 68 -14.01 -9.90 4.95
N MET A 69 -15.33 -9.91 4.81
CA MET A 69 -16.02 -10.43 3.62
C MET A 69 -16.95 -9.35 3.07
N LEU A 70 -17.06 -9.29 1.75
CA LEU A 70 -18.01 -8.46 1.01
C LEU A 70 -18.99 -9.36 0.29
N GLN A 71 -20.27 -9.22 0.59
CA GLN A 71 -21.34 -9.84 -0.19
C GLN A 71 -21.48 -9.09 -1.52
N ASP A 72 -21.20 -9.76 -2.64
CA ASP A 72 -21.39 -9.23 -3.99
C ASP A 72 -22.84 -9.49 -4.45
N PRO A 73 -23.56 -8.52 -5.07
CA PRO A 73 -24.97 -8.75 -5.39
C PRO A 73 -25.16 -9.66 -6.60
N ASP A 74 -24.14 -9.74 -7.43
CA ASP A 74 -24.15 -10.44 -8.70
C ASP A 74 -23.51 -11.84 -8.58
N SER A 75 -22.93 -12.15 -7.41
CA SER A 75 -22.33 -13.45 -7.08
C SER A 75 -23.04 -14.10 -5.88
N LEU A 76 -23.11 -15.43 -5.90
CA LEU A 76 -23.56 -16.22 -4.74
C LEU A 76 -22.43 -16.41 -3.70
N GLU A 77 -21.21 -16.01 -4.03
CA GLU A 77 -20.04 -16.18 -3.17
C GLU A 77 -19.60 -14.86 -2.55
N ASP A 78 -19.29 -14.92 -1.26
CA ASP A 78 -18.69 -13.80 -0.53
C ASP A 78 -17.24 -13.59 -0.96
N VAL A 79 -16.90 -12.34 -1.25
CA VAL A 79 -15.54 -11.96 -1.65
C VAL A 79 -14.71 -11.65 -0.41
N PRO A 80 -13.55 -12.31 -0.19
CA PRO A 80 -12.66 -11.95 0.91
C PRO A 80 -12.01 -10.58 0.65
N VAL A 81 -12.05 -9.71 1.65
CA VAL A 81 -11.57 -8.33 1.55
C VAL A 81 -10.70 -7.93 2.73
N VAL A 82 -9.92 -6.85 2.53
CA VAL A 82 -9.25 -6.13 3.61
C VAL A 82 -10.01 -4.82 3.84
N LEU A 83 -10.43 -4.61 5.08
CA LEU A 83 -11.12 -3.40 5.50
C LEU A 83 -10.17 -2.54 6.30
N LYS A 84 -10.13 -1.22 6.03
CA LYS A 84 -9.38 -0.28 6.84
C LYS A 84 -10.33 0.74 7.46
N ARG A 85 -10.24 0.90 8.78
CA ARG A 85 -10.96 1.92 9.54
C ARG A 85 -9.99 3.00 10.01
N VAL A 86 -10.41 4.25 9.88
CA VAL A 86 -9.67 5.41 10.40
C VAL A 86 -9.76 5.44 11.92
N ARG A 87 -8.64 5.76 12.60
CA ARG A 87 -8.65 5.93 14.06
C ARG A 87 -9.35 7.24 14.42
N ALA A 88 -10.33 7.15 15.31
CA ALA A 88 -10.95 8.34 15.90
C ALA A 88 -9.92 9.12 16.74
N ARG A 89 -10.10 10.45 16.82
CA ARG A 89 -9.33 11.36 17.70
C ARG A 89 -7.83 11.45 17.41
N VAL A 90 -7.37 11.00 16.26
CA VAL A 90 -6.02 11.26 15.77
C VAL A 90 -6.05 12.55 14.94
N ALA A 91 -5.25 13.55 15.34
CA ALA A 91 -5.17 14.80 14.60
C ALA A 91 -4.70 14.55 13.16
N GLY A 92 -5.37 15.15 12.18
CA GLY A 92 -5.06 14.97 10.76
C GLY A 92 -5.55 13.65 10.16
N ALA A 93 -6.27 12.80 10.90
CA ALA A 93 -6.66 11.48 10.42
C ALA A 93 -7.76 11.54 9.34
N GLU A 94 -8.61 12.56 9.36
CA GLU A 94 -9.64 12.76 8.33
C GLU A 94 -9.00 13.19 7.01
N GLU A 95 -8.11 14.17 7.03
CA GLU A 95 -7.37 14.63 5.86
C GLU A 95 -6.50 13.51 5.29
N MET A 96 -5.90 12.70 6.16
CA MET A 96 -5.13 11.54 5.73
C MET A 96 -6.00 10.43 5.15
N HIS A 97 -7.21 10.24 5.67
CA HIS A 97 -8.17 9.32 5.08
C HIS A 97 -8.60 9.76 3.69
N GLU A 98 -8.90 11.04 3.50
CA GLU A 98 -9.26 11.59 2.19
C GLU A 98 -8.12 11.46 1.18
N ALA A 99 -6.89 11.73 1.60
CA ALA A 99 -5.71 11.57 0.77
C ALA A 99 -5.48 10.09 0.40
N GLU A 100 -5.56 9.17 1.36
CA GLU A 100 -5.43 7.73 1.11
C GLU A 100 -6.52 7.22 0.15
N HIS A 101 -7.75 7.67 0.35
CA HIS A 101 -8.86 7.33 -0.53
C HIS A 101 -8.57 7.76 -1.98
N LEU A 102 -8.12 9.00 -2.18
CA LEU A 102 -7.77 9.51 -3.52
C LEU A 102 -6.60 8.71 -4.13
N ILE A 103 -5.56 8.43 -3.33
CA ILE A 103 -4.41 7.62 -3.76
C ILE A 103 -4.88 6.24 -4.23
N ASN A 104 -5.77 5.58 -3.49
CA ASN A 104 -6.26 4.26 -3.86
C ASN A 104 -7.07 4.29 -5.16
N VAL A 105 -7.93 5.30 -5.36
CA VAL A 105 -8.65 5.44 -6.64
C VAL A 105 -7.69 5.61 -7.81
N LEU A 106 -6.67 6.46 -7.66
CA LEU A 106 -5.72 6.75 -8.72
C LEU A 106 -4.77 5.59 -8.98
N ALA A 107 -4.27 4.94 -7.93
CA ALA A 107 -3.39 3.77 -8.02
C ALA A 107 -4.11 2.59 -8.67
N ASN A 108 -5.39 2.37 -8.35
CA ASN A 108 -6.18 1.32 -8.97
C ASN A 108 -6.36 1.53 -10.49
N LYS A 109 -6.38 2.79 -10.96
CA LYS A 109 -6.43 3.12 -12.39
C LYS A 109 -5.06 3.04 -13.06
N ALA A 110 -4.01 3.54 -12.40
CA ALA A 110 -2.69 3.76 -13.01
C ALA A 110 -1.71 2.59 -12.81
N ALA A 111 -1.92 1.74 -11.82
CA ALA A 111 -0.97 0.72 -11.38
C ALA A 111 -1.65 -0.56 -10.89
N SER A 112 -2.74 -0.99 -11.56
CA SER A 112 -3.60 -2.11 -11.15
C SER A 112 -2.86 -3.44 -10.92
N GLU A 113 -1.73 -3.68 -11.58
CA GLU A 113 -0.93 -4.90 -11.39
C GLU A 113 0.05 -4.82 -10.20
N ALA A 114 0.32 -3.63 -9.67
CA ALA A 114 1.30 -3.40 -8.61
C ALA A 114 0.67 -3.22 -7.22
N VAL A 115 -0.64 -2.97 -7.16
CA VAL A 115 -1.38 -2.74 -5.91
C VAL A 115 -2.57 -3.69 -5.82
N ALA A 116 -3.05 -3.95 -4.60
CA ALA A 116 -4.30 -4.67 -4.42
C ALA A 116 -5.47 -3.87 -5.02
N PRO A 117 -6.47 -4.55 -5.64
CA PRO A 117 -7.64 -3.88 -6.20
C PRO A 117 -8.39 -3.06 -5.15
N PHE A 118 -8.68 -1.80 -5.48
CA PHE A 118 -9.51 -0.95 -4.64
C PHE A 118 -11.00 -1.17 -4.96
N LEU A 119 -11.70 -1.88 -4.08
CA LEU A 119 -13.10 -2.26 -4.29
C LEU A 119 -14.10 -1.16 -3.94
N GLY A 120 -13.70 -0.18 -3.12
CA GLY A 120 -14.57 0.93 -2.72
C GLY A 120 -14.40 1.37 -1.27
N TYR A 121 -15.38 2.12 -0.79
CA TYR A 121 -15.42 2.66 0.57
C TYR A 121 -16.84 2.58 1.15
N ALA A 122 -16.95 2.49 2.47
CA ALA A 122 -18.22 2.52 3.19
C ALA A 122 -18.16 3.57 4.30
N LEU A 123 -19.28 4.28 4.50
CA LEU A 123 -19.44 5.17 5.65
C LEU A 123 -20.19 4.40 6.73
N VAL A 124 -19.56 4.26 7.89
CA VAL A 124 -20.14 3.60 9.06
C VAL A 124 -20.24 4.61 10.18
N GLU A 125 -21.38 4.64 10.85
CA GLU A 125 -21.52 5.39 12.09
C GLU A 125 -20.74 4.64 13.17
N THR A 126 -19.78 5.33 13.80
CA THR A 126 -19.16 4.82 15.01
C THR A 126 -20.12 5.05 16.18
N PRO A 127 -20.41 4.02 17.00
CA PRO A 127 -21.15 4.20 18.24
C PRO A 127 -20.43 5.12 19.22
#